data_AF-F7VRQ1-F1
#
_entry.id   AF-F7VRQ1-F1
#
_cell.length_a   1.000
_cell.length_b   1.000
_cell.length_c   1.000
_cell.angle_alpha   90.00
_cell.angle_beta   90.00
_cell.angle_gamma   90.00
#
_symmetry.space_group_name_H-M   'P 1'
#
loop_
_entity.id
_entity.type
_entity.pdbx_description
1 polymer ?
#
loop_
_entity_poly.entity_id
_entity_poly.type
_entity_poly.pdbx_seq_one_letter_code
_entity_poly.pdbx_strand_id
1 'polypeptide(L)'
;MAEDDEKQTVETLEKKLLDTSIPLFKRYRAMFALRDLASPPDLPTAVPAVLALAKGLKDTSALFRHEIAFVFGQLSHPASIPALTEALSDLNEVSMVRHEAAEALGSLGDEEGVEATLLKFLHDKEKVVRESVIVALDMAEFEQSGQAEYALIPEVASKAL
;
A
#
# COMPACT_ATOMS: atom_id res chain seq x y z
N MET A 1 -34.12 0.61 4.41
CA MET A 1 -33.92 0.15 3.02
C MET A 1 -32.75 -0.82 3.10
N ALA A 2 -33.04 -2.12 3.10
CA ALA A 2 -32.05 -3.17 3.26
C ALA A 2 -31.33 -3.37 1.92
N GLU A 3 -30.10 -2.88 1.80
CA GLU A 3 -29.22 -3.29 0.70
C GLU A 3 -28.43 -4.53 1.17
N ASP A 4 -28.76 -5.67 0.55
CA ASP A 4 -28.00 -6.92 0.42
C ASP A 4 -27.38 -7.54 1.68
N ASP A 5 -28.12 -8.48 2.27
CA ASP A 5 -27.61 -9.55 3.16
C ASP A 5 -26.97 -10.69 2.33
N GLU A 6 -26.44 -10.35 1.16
CA GLU A 6 -25.70 -11.28 0.31
C GLU A 6 -24.30 -11.41 0.89
N LYS A 7 -23.92 -12.65 1.25
CA LYS A 7 -22.67 -12.95 1.94
C LYS A 7 -21.50 -12.37 1.14
N GLN A 8 -20.87 -11.30 1.65
CA GLN A 8 -19.78 -10.63 0.96
C GLN A 8 -18.61 -11.59 0.82
N THR A 9 -18.30 -11.95 -0.42
CA THR A 9 -17.18 -12.81 -0.79
C THR A 9 -16.14 -11.96 -1.52
N VAL A 10 -14.90 -12.42 -1.55
CA VAL A 10 -13.83 -11.76 -2.33
C VAL A 10 -14.27 -11.55 -3.79
N GLU A 11 -14.91 -12.55 -4.41
CA GLU A 11 -15.37 -12.47 -5.81
C GLU A 11 -16.46 -11.40 -6.01
N THR A 12 -17.46 -11.33 -5.12
CA THR A 12 -18.56 -10.35 -5.25
C THR A 12 -18.07 -8.93 -4.99
N LEU A 13 -17.14 -8.76 -4.05
CA LEU A 13 -16.49 -7.48 -3.77
C LEU A 13 -15.56 -7.05 -4.91
N GLU A 14 -14.78 -7.96 -5.50
CA GLU A 14 -13.95 -7.67 -6.66
C GLU A 14 -14.78 -7.14 -7.83
N LYS A 15 -15.91 -7.81 -8.14
CA LYS A 15 -16.84 -7.33 -9.19
C LYS A 15 -17.32 -5.91 -8.91
N LYS A 16 -17.71 -5.60 -7.68
CA LYS A 16 -18.14 -4.24 -7.27
C LYS A 16 -16.98 -3.24 -7.32
N LEU A 17 -15.76 -3.65 -6.96
CA LEU A 17 -14.57 -2.81 -7.03
C LEU A 17 -14.28 -2.36 -8.47
N LEU A 18 -14.37 -3.29 -9.43
CA LEU A 18 -14.00 -3.09 -10.83
C LEU A 18 -15.14 -2.53 -11.71
N ASP A 19 -16.37 -2.49 -11.20
CA ASP A 19 -17.51 -1.96 -11.93
C ASP A 19 -17.48 -0.43 -12.00
N THR A 20 -17.04 0.10 -13.14
CA THR A 20 -16.99 1.56 -13.39
C THR A 20 -18.36 2.18 -13.67
N SER A 21 -19.43 1.38 -13.79
CA SER A 21 -20.80 1.86 -14.02
C SER A 21 -21.54 2.23 -12.73
N ILE A 22 -21.07 1.77 -11.57
CA ILE A 22 -21.70 2.06 -10.27
C ILE A 22 -21.04 3.29 -9.59
N PRO A 23 -21.75 3.95 -8.64
CA PRO A 23 -21.21 5.10 -7.94
C PRO A 23 -19.88 4.81 -7.24
N LEU A 24 -18.94 5.76 -7.31
CA LEU A 24 -17.60 5.66 -6.73
C LEU A 24 -17.62 5.22 -5.26
N PHE A 25 -18.55 5.77 -4.48
CA PHE A 25 -18.76 5.39 -3.08
C PHE A 25 -19.01 3.88 -2.89
N LYS A 26 -19.78 3.22 -3.78
CA LYS A 26 -20.03 1.78 -3.69
C LYS A 26 -18.76 0.97 -3.98
N ARG A 27 -17.93 1.46 -4.90
CA ARG A 27 -16.62 0.87 -5.22
C ARG A 27 -15.64 1.00 -4.06
N TYR A 28 -15.60 2.16 -3.39
CA TYR A 28 -14.80 2.39 -2.18
C TYR A 28 -15.26 1.50 -1.02
N ARG A 29 -16.57 1.29 -0.83
CA ARG A 29 -17.06 0.31 0.16
C ARG A 29 -16.54 -1.11 -0.13
N ALA A 30 -16.50 -1.50 -1.40
CA ALA A 30 -15.94 -2.79 -1.78
C ALA A 30 -14.43 -2.87 -1.54
N MET A 31 -13.69 -1.78 -1.82
CA MET A 31 -12.26 -1.65 -1.51
C MET A 31 -11.97 -1.86 -0.03
N PHE A 32 -12.66 -1.14 0.86
CA PHE A 32 -12.44 -1.29 2.30
C PHE A 32 -12.92 -2.65 2.83
N ALA A 33 -13.99 -3.23 2.28
CA ALA A 33 -14.39 -4.59 2.64
C ALA A 33 -13.35 -5.64 2.22
N LEU A 34 -12.71 -5.50 1.05
CA LEU A 34 -11.59 -6.37 0.65
C LEU A 34 -10.38 -6.17 1.57
N ARG A 35 -10.06 -4.93 1.95
CA ARG A 35 -9.02 -4.65 2.94
C ARG A 35 -9.32 -5.37 4.26
N ASP A 36 -10.54 -5.30 4.75
CA ASP A 36 -10.93 -5.95 6.00
C ASP A 36 -10.88 -7.48 5.89
N LEU A 37 -11.18 -8.06 4.73
CA LEU A 37 -10.98 -9.49 4.46
C LEU A 37 -9.50 -9.89 4.30
N ALA A 38 -8.61 -8.91 4.09
CA ALA A 38 -7.17 -9.08 4.01
C ALA A 38 -6.46 -9.02 5.37
N SER A 39 -7.19 -8.71 6.45
CA SER A 39 -6.64 -8.57 7.79
C SER A 39 -7.43 -9.40 8.82
N PRO A 40 -6.77 -10.20 9.67
CA PRO A 40 -5.32 -10.40 9.74
C PRO A 40 -4.77 -11.24 8.55
N PRO A 41 -3.45 -11.15 8.26
CA PRO A 41 -2.84 -11.71 7.05
C PRO A 41 -2.82 -13.26 7.00
N ASP A 42 -3.07 -13.94 8.12
CA ASP A 42 -3.15 -15.39 8.23
C ASP A 42 -4.51 -15.97 7.83
N LEU A 43 -5.51 -15.12 7.56
CA LEU A 43 -6.81 -15.57 7.08
C LEU A 43 -6.72 -16.21 5.68
N PRO A 44 -7.52 -17.26 5.39
CA PRO A 44 -7.57 -17.86 4.06
C PRO A 44 -8.10 -16.90 2.98
N THR A 45 -8.77 -15.82 3.40
CA THR A 45 -9.25 -14.75 2.52
C THR A 45 -8.17 -13.73 2.16
N ALA A 46 -7.04 -13.70 2.87
CA ALA A 46 -6.14 -12.57 2.81
C ALA A 46 -5.45 -12.38 1.47
N VAL A 47 -4.74 -13.41 1.01
CA VAL A 47 -4.11 -13.40 -0.32
C VAL A 47 -5.15 -13.19 -1.44
N PRO A 48 -6.30 -13.91 -1.48
CA PRO A 48 -7.33 -13.63 -2.48
C PRO A 48 -7.82 -12.17 -2.48
N ALA A 49 -8.02 -11.57 -1.31
CA ALA A 49 -8.50 -10.20 -1.20
C ALA A 49 -7.45 -9.17 -1.68
N VAL A 50 -6.18 -9.38 -1.35
CA VAL A 50 -5.08 -8.55 -1.87
C VAL A 50 -4.98 -8.64 -3.39
N LEU A 51 -5.09 -9.84 -3.96
CA LEU A 51 -5.06 -10.03 -5.42
C LEU A 51 -6.28 -9.40 -6.11
N ALA A 52 -7.45 -9.40 -5.46
CA ALA A 52 -8.64 -8.71 -5.95
C ALA A 52 -8.45 -7.18 -5.94
N LEU A 53 -7.91 -6.62 -4.86
CA LEU A 53 -7.55 -5.20 -4.76
C LEU A 53 -6.54 -4.80 -5.85
N ALA A 54 -5.56 -5.66 -6.15
CA ALA A 54 -4.48 -5.34 -7.09
C ALA A 54 -5.01 -5.05 -8.50
N LYS A 55 -6.12 -5.69 -8.90
CA LYS A 55 -6.79 -5.41 -10.18
C LYS A 55 -7.29 -3.96 -10.27
N GLY A 56 -7.56 -3.32 -9.13
CA GLY A 56 -7.94 -1.90 -9.03
C GLY A 56 -6.85 -0.93 -9.48
N LEU A 57 -5.57 -1.33 -9.48
CA LEU A 57 -4.46 -0.52 -10.03
C LEU A 57 -4.51 -0.40 -11.56
N LYS A 58 -5.49 -1.02 -12.23
CA LYS A 58 -5.74 -0.83 -13.66
C LYS A 58 -6.97 0.04 -13.94
N ASP A 59 -7.57 0.65 -12.91
CA ASP A 59 -8.72 1.54 -13.09
C ASP A 59 -8.35 2.77 -13.91
N THR A 60 -9.32 3.32 -14.64
CA THR A 60 -9.13 4.56 -15.43
C THR A 60 -8.86 5.81 -14.57
N SER A 61 -9.35 5.84 -13.33
CA SER A 61 -9.19 6.96 -12.40
C SER A 61 -7.87 6.87 -11.64
N ALA A 62 -6.98 7.86 -11.85
CA ALA A 62 -5.72 7.95 -11.11
C ALA A 62 -5.92 8.03 -9.59
N LEU A 63 -6.97 8.75 -9.14
CA LEU A 63 -7.30 8.83 -7.72
C LEU A 63 -7.71 7.46 -7.15
N PHE A 64 -8.43 6.64 -7.93
CA PHE A 64 -8.81 5.30 -7.49
C PHE A 64 -7.58 4.38 -7.39
N ARG A 65 -6.67 4.45 -8.36
CA ARG A 65 -5.41 3.69 -8.33
C ARG A 65 -4.52 4.10 -7.15
N HIS A 66 -4.41 5.39 -6.88
CA HIS A 66 -3.74 5.91 -5.70
C HIS A 66 -4.32 5.31 -4.42
N GLU A 67 -5.65 5.34 -4.25
CA GLU A 67 -6.29 4.77 -3.07
C GLU A 67 -6.02 3.26 -2.90
N ILE A 68 -5.93 2.50 -3.99
CA ILE A 68 -5.54 1.08 -3.92
C ILE A 68 -4.11 0.93 -3.39
N ALA A 69 -3.16 1.73 -3.88
CA ALA A 69 -1.79 1.72 -3.38
C ALA A 69 -1.73 2.12 -1.90
N PHE A 70 -2.48 3.15 -1.49
CA PHE A 70 -2.61 3.56 -0.09
C PHE A 70 -3.13 2.42 0.79
N VAL A 71 -4.20 1.73 0.36
CA VAL A 71 -4.74 0.57 1.07
C VAL A 71 -3.71 -0.55 1.20
N PHE A 72 -2.85 -0.77 0.20
CA PHE A 72 -1.76 -1.73 0.31
C PHE A 72 -0.70 -1.33 1.34
N GLY A 73 -0.34 -0.05 1.41
CA GLY A 73 0.54 0.47 2.47
C GLY A 73 -0.04 0.28 3.87
N GLN A 74 -1.36 0.39 4.04
CA GLN A 74 -2.03 0.10 5.31
C GLN A 74 -2.05 -1.40 5.67
N LEU A 75 -2.15 -2.26 4.65
CA LEU A 75 -2.21 -3.71 4.85
C LEU A 75 -0.85 -4.30 5.16
N SER A 76 0.23 -3.72 4.63
CA SER A 76 1.60 -4.26 4.67
C SER A 76 1.62 -5.77 4.37
N HIS A 77 0.86 -6.18 3.34
CA HIS A 77 0.73 -7.60 2.97
C HIS A 77 1.66 -7.93 1.78
N PRO A 78 2.59 -8.90 1.88
CA PRO A 78 3.61 -9.18 0.85
C PRO A 78 3.04 -9.53 -0.54
N ALA A 79 1.87 -10.15 -0.60
CA ALA A 79 1.16 -10.42 -1.87
C ALA A 79 0.85 -9.16 -2.72
N SER A 80 0.97 -7.94 -2.17
CA SER A 80 0.80 -6.68 -2.91
C SER A 80 2.07 -6.22 -3.64
N ILE A 81 3.26 -6.70 -3.26
CA ILE A 81 4.57 -6.27 -3.78
C ILE A 81 4.64 -6.30 -5.31
N PRO A 82 4.19 -7.36 -6.02
CA PRO A 82 4.27 -7.38 -7.48
C PRO A 82 3.48 -6.24 -8.13
N ALA A 83 2.30 -5.93 -7.60
CA ALA A 83 1.41 -4.91 -8.15
C ALA A 83 1.92 -3.49 -7.84
N LEU A 84 2.43 -3.27 -6.62
CA LEU A 84 3.07 -2.01 -6.24
C LEU A 84 4.34 -1.75 -7.07
N THR A 85 5.16 -2.78 -7.29
CA THR A 85 6.37 -2.69 -8.11
C THR A 85 6.03 -2.34 -9.55
N GLU A 86 4.98 -2.96 -10.11
CA GLU A 86 4.49 -2.63 -11.46
C GLU A 86 4.05 -1.17 -11.55
N ALA A 87 3.27 -0.68 -10.58
CA ALA A 87 2.79 0.71 -10.55
C ALA A 87 3.94 1.72 -10.44
N LEU A 88 4.91 1.49 -9.54
CA LEU A 88 6.09 2.36 -9.41
C LEU A 88 6.95 2.37 -10.68
N SER A 89 7.07 1.21 -11.35
CA SER A 89 7.91 1.04 -12.54
C SER A 89 7.30 1.58 -13.83
N ASP A 90 6.00 1.85 -13.88
CA ASP A 90 5.37 2.44 -15.05
C ASP A 90 5.69 3.93 -15.16
N LEU A 91 6.63 4.29 -16.04
CA LEU A 91 7.04 5.68 -16.25
C LEU A 91 5.98 6.56 -16.94
N ASN A 92 4.89 5.95 -17.42
CA ASN A 92 3.72 6.65 -17.97
C ASN A 92 2.61 6.83 -16.93
N GLU A 93 2.72 6.17 -15.77
CA GLU A 93 1.78 6.34 -14.68
C GLU A 93 1.91 7.73 -14.04
N VAL A 94 0.80 8.22 -13.50
CA VAL A 94 0.72 9.51 -12.82
C VAL A 94 1.61 9.48 -11.58
N SER A 95 2.43 10.51 -11.40
CA SER A 95 3.36 10.63 -10.27
C SER A 95 2.68 10.46 -8.90
N MET A 96 1.41 10.87 -8.78
CA MET A 96 0.55 10.62 -7.63
C MET A 96 0.45 9.12 -7.27
N VAL A 97 0.15 8.26 -8.25
CA VAL A 97 0.01 6.81 -7.99
C VAL A 97 1.38 6.18 -7.72
N ARG A 98 2.41 6.65 -8.44
CA ARG A 98 3.78 6.13 -8.30
C ARG A 98 4.38 6.43 -6.93
N HIS A 99 4.18 7.64 -6.39
CA HIS A 99 4.68 7.96 -5.05
C HIS A 99 4.00 7.11 -3.99
N GLU A 100 2.68 6.92 -4.09
CA GLU A 100 1.92 6.10 -3.15
C GLU A 100 2.36 4.64 -3.20
N ALA A 101 2.68 4.14 -4.40
CA ALA A 101 3.26 2.81 -4.55
C ALA A 101 4.65 2.69 -3.92
N ALA A 102 5.48 3.73 -4.00
CA ALA A 102 6.79 3.76 -3.32
C ALA A 102 6.63 3.79 -1.79
N GLU A 103 5.72 4.59 -1.25
CA GLU A 103 5.45 4.63 0.19
C GLU A 103 4.92 3.30 0.71
N ALA A 104 3.97 2.69 0.00
CA ALA A 104 3.44 1.38 0.34
C ALA A 104 4.50 0.27 0.31
N LEU A 105 5.45 0.33 -0.63
CA LEU A 105 6.62 -0.55 -0.64
C LEU A 105 7.54 -0.28 0.55
N GLY A 106 7.66 0.96 1.02
CA GLY A 106 8.42 1.29 2.23
C GLY A 106 7.94 0.54 3.48
N SER A 107 6.62 0.39 3.63
CA SER A 107 6.00 -0.38 4.73
C SER A 107 6.15 -1.91 4.61
N LEU A 108 6.86 -2.37 3.58
CA LEU A 108 7.20 -3.77 3.27
C LEU A 108 8.73 -3.90 3.13
N GLY A 109 9.49 -2.99 3.74
CA GLY A 109 10.92 -2.83 3.51
C GLY A 109 11.80 -4.00 3.95
N ASP A 110 11.28 -4.89 4.79
CA ASP A 110 11.92 -6.13 5.23
C ASP A 110 11.70 -7.31 4.26
N GLU A 111 10.74 -7.19 3.33
CA GLU A 111 10.44 -8.21 2.33
C GLU A 111 11.50 -8.27 1.22
N GLU A 112 11.78 -9.50 0.77
CA GLU A 112 12.85 -9.77 -0.18
C GLU A 112 12.67 -8.98 -1.49
N GLY A 113 13.68 -8.18 -1.85
CA GLY A 113 13.73 -7.45 -3.12
C GLY A 113 13.00 -6.11 -3.15
N VAL A 114 12.32 -5.72 -2.06
CA VAL A 114 11.65 -4.42 -1.96
C VAL A 114 12.66 -3.26 -1.96
N GLU A 115 13.68 -3.31 -1.09
CA GLU A 115 14.75 -2.31 -1.04
C GLU A 115 15.46 -2.16 -2.40
N ALA A 116 15.83 -3.28 -3.01
CA ALA A 116 16.47 -3.31 -4.33
C ALA A 116 15.57 -2.71 -5.44
N THR A 117 14.25 -2.76 -5.27
CA THR A 117 13.29 -2.11 -6.18
C THR A 117 13.26 -0.62 -5.95
N LEU A 118 13.12 -0.17 -4.69
CA LEU A 118 13.11 1.26 -4.32
C LEU A 118 14.39 1.98 -4.78
N LEU A 119 15.57 1.38 -4.59
CA LEU A 119 16.86 1.94 -4.99
C LEU A 119 16.93 2.34 -6.49
N LYS A 120 16.17 1.67 -7.37
CA LYS A 120 16.12 2.00 -8.80
C LYS A 120 15.51 3.38 -9.08
N PHE A 121 14.74 3.93 -8.14
CA PHE A 121 13.96 5.16 -8.31
C PHE A 121 14.46 6.33 -7.47
N LEU A 122 15.63 6.22 -6.82
CA LEU A 122 16.29 7.32 -6.08
C LEU A 122 16.52 8.60 -6.91
N HIS A 123 16.63 8.43 -8.22
CA HIS A 123 16.86 9.52 -9.17
C HIS A 123 15.72 9.62 -10.20
N ASP A 124 14.51 9.19 -9.84
CA ASP A 124 13.32 9.32 -10.67
C ASP A 124 13.13 10.75 -11.19
N LYS A 125 12.59 10.92 -12.40
CA LYS A 125 12.35 12.25 -12.97
C LYS A 125 11.38 13.09 -12.11
N GLU A 126 10.41 12.43 -11.50
CA GLU A 126 9.36 13.07 -10.69
C GLU A 126 9.88 13.33 -9.28
N LYS A 127 9.85 14.59 -8.86
CA LYS A 127 10.34 15.00 -7.53
C LYS A 127 9.65 14.24 -6.40
N VAL A 128 8.32 14.15 -6.46
CA VAL A 128 7.51 13.47 -5.43
C VAL A 128 7.87 11.99 -5.30
N VAL A 129 8.14 11.30 -6.41
CA VAL A 129 8.54 9.89 -6.39
C VAL A 129 9.91 9.73 -5.73
N ARG A 130 10.89 10.60 -6.07
CA ARG A 130 12.20 10.57 -5.42
C ARG A 130 12.11 10.77 -3.90
N GLU A 131 11.33 11.76 -3.47
CA GLU A 131 11.15 12.07 -2.05
C GLU A 131 10.50 10.91 -1.30
N SER A 132 9.44 10.31 -1.86
CA SER A 132 8.80 9.13 -1.27
C SER A 132 9.72 7.91 -1.24
N VAL A 133 10.55 7.68 -2.27
CA VAL A 133 11.54 6.58 -2.28
C VAL A 133 12.60 6.76 -1.18
N ILE A 134 13.07 7.98 -0.95
CA ILE A 134 14.03 8.26 0.13
C ILE A 134 13.40 7.91 1.48
N VAL A 135 12.18 8.41 1.74
CA VAL A 135 11.45 8.11 2.98
C VAL A 135 11.19 6.61 3.14
N ALA A 136 10.81 5.92 2.07
CA ALA A 136 10.56 4.48 2.07
C ALA A 136 11.83 3.67 2.40
N LEU A 137 12.99 4.08 1.88
CA LEU A 137 14.28 3.44 2.18
C LEU A 137 14.71 3.71 3.63
N ASP A 138 14.53 4.94 4.12
CA ASP A 138 14.80 5.28 5.53
C ASP A 138 13.91 4.44 6.48
N MET A 139 12.65 4.21 6.10
CA MET A 139 11.72 3.38 6.86
C MET A 139 12.11 1.91 6.84
N ALA A 140 12.50 1.38 5.67
CA ALA A 140 12.99 0.01 5.53
C ALA A 140 14.26 -0.23 6.38
N GLU A 141 15.22 0.70 6.35
CA GLU A 141 16.43 0.63 7.18
C GLU A 141 16.07 0.65 8.67
N PHE A 142 15.16 1.52 9.09
CA PHE A 142 14.70 1.60 10.47
C PHE A 142 14.08 0.28 10.94
N GLU A 143 13.16 -0.31 10.17
CA GLU A 143 12.50 -1.58 10.50
C GLU A 143 13.51 -2.73 10.58
N GLN A 144 14.46 -2.82 9.65
CA GLN A 144 15.53 -3.83 9.68
C GLN A 144 16.50 -3.64 10.86
N SER A 145 16.75 -2.40 11.28
CA SER A 145 17.68 -2.11 12.37
C SER A 145 17.19 -2.57 13.76
N GLY A 146 15.89 -2.83 13.91
CA GLY A 146 15.27 -3.18 15.18
C GLY A 146 15.35 -2.08 16.25
N GLN A 147 15.70 -0.83 15.86
CA GLN A 147 15.72 0.30 16.78
C GLN A 147 14.29 0.68 17.15
N ALA A 148 13.94 0.61 18.42
CA ALA A 148 12.60 0.96 18.91
C ALA A 148 12.34 2.48 18.99
N GLU A 149 13.36 3.32 18.79
CA GLU A 149 13.28 4.77 19.00
C GLU A 149 13.91 5.55 17.84
N TYR A 150 13.09 6.39 17.19
CA TYR A 150 13.51 7.31 16.12
C TYR A 150 14.29 8.54 16.64
N ALA A 151 14.25 8.78 17.96
CA ALA A 151 14.88 9.92 18.60
C ALA A 151 15.64 9.49 19.85
N LEU A 152 16.93 9.82 19.90
CA LEU A 152 17.70 9.81 21.15
C LEU A 152 17.03 10.81 22.10
N ILE A 153 16.28 10.35 23.10
CA ILE A 153 15.94 11.18 24.25
C ILE A 153 17.29 11.51 24.90
N PRO A 154 17.74 12.78 24.94
CA PRO A 154 18.96 13.12 25.66
C PRO A 154 18.74 12.63 27.09
N GLU A 155 19.58 11.71 27.58
CA GLU A 155 19.52 11.24 28.96
C GLU A 155 19.37 12.47 29.84
N VAL A 156 18.20 12.61 30.49
CA VAL A 156 18.01 13.66 31.48
C VAL A 156 19.11 13.41 32.49
N ALA A 157 20.10 14.30 32.50
CA ALA A 157 21.27 14.19 33.33
C ALA A 157 20.81 13.97 34.77
N SER A 158 20.77 12.72 35.21
CA SER A 158 20.52 12.36 36.59
C SER A 158 21.80 12.67 37.35
N LYS A 159 21.96 13.95 37.66
CA LYS A 159 22.88 14.47 38.66
C LYS A 159 22.10 15.36 39.61
N ALA A 160 21.64 14.76 40.70
CA ALA A 160 21.38 15.32 42.03
C ALA A 160 20.71 14.20 42.85
N LEU A 161 21.14 13.76 44.02
CA LEU A 161 22.11 14.19 45.03
C LEU A 161 22.60 12.95 45.78
#